data_AF-A0A2N2IIK1-F1
#
_entry.id   AF-A0A2N2IIK1-F1
#
_cell.length_a   1.000
_cell.length_b   1.000
_cell.length_c   1.000
_cell.angle_alpha   90.00
_cell.angle_beta   90.00
_cell.angle_gamma   90.00
#
_symmetry.space_group_name_H-M   'P 1'
#
loop_
_entity.id
_entity.type
_entity.pdbx_description
1 polymer ?
#
loop_
_entity_poly.entity_id
_entity_poly.type
_entity_poly.pdbx_seq_one_letter_code
_entity_poly.pdbx_strand_id
1 'polypeptide(L)'
;MLRFDRRLLLNIDWVLIMAVLVVALIGLANLYSSTHLYTNVGTPLYLKELTFYLIGAAIILLIVSIDYRVLLTLNYPLYGAMILLLVVALAVGKTVGGSQRWIDLGFFRLQPSEPAKLILVVTLAS
;
A
#
# COMPACT_ATOMS: atom_id res chain seq x y z
N MET A 1 3.24 6.60 -22.69
CA MET A 1 3.66 7.99 -22.41
C MET A 1 2.85 8.49 -21.23
N LEU A 2 3.48 8.63 -20.06
CA LEU A 2 2.86 9.22 -18.87
C LEU A 2 2.50 10.69 -19.17
N ARG A 3 1.22 10.96 -19.45
CA ARG A 3 0.74 12.33 -19.63
C ARG A 3 0.41 12.89 -18.24
N PHE A 4 1.41 13.51 -17.60
CA PHE A 4 1.18 14.31 -16.40
C PHE A 4 0.41 15.57 -16.80
N ASP A 5 -0.92 15.51 -16.68
CA ASP A 5 -1.78 16.64 -16.95
C ASP A 5 -1.65 17.66 -15.80
N ARG A 6 -1.32 18.92 -16.08
CA ARG A 6 -1.11 19.96 -15.04
C ARG A 6 -2.35 20.18 -14.16
N ARG A 7 -3.51 19.75 -14.65
CA ARG A 7 -4.79 19.74 -13.92
C ARG A 7 -4.77 18.83 -12.69
N LEU A 8 -3.95 17.77 -12.67
CA LEU A 8 -3.80 16.91 -11.49
C LEU A 8 -3.20 17.69 -10.32
N LEU A 9 -2.15 18.48 -10.55
CA LEU A 9 -1.49 19.28 -9.50
C LEU A 9 -2.39 20.40 -8.93
N LEU A 10 -3.34 20.90 -9.74
CA LEU A 10 -4.22 22.00 -9.35
C LEU A 10 -5.48 21.53 -8.60
N ASN A 11 -5.95 20.30 -8.83
CA ASN A 11 -7.14 19.73 -8.19
C ASN A 11 -6.81 18.75 -7.05
N ILE A 12 -5.54 18.64 -6.69
CA ILE A 12 -5.12 17.85 -5.54
C ILE A 12 -5.48 18.58 -4.25
N ASP A 13 -6.08 17.85 -3.31
CA ASP A 13 -6.28 18.32 -1.95
C ASP A 13 -4.94 18.33 -1.20
N TRP A 14 -4.29 19.49 -1.21
CA TRP A 14 -3.02 19.70 -0.52
C TRP A 14 -3.12 19.56 1.00
N VAL A 15 -4.29 19.81 1.59
CA VAL A 15 -4.50 19.67 3.03
C VAL A 15 -4.42 18.19 3.41
N LEU A 16 -5.09 17.32 2.64
CA LEU A 16 -5.03 15.87 2.85
C LEU A 16 -3.60 15.33 2.70
N ILE A 17 -2.87 15.74 1.66
CA ILE A 17 -1.48 15.31 1.46
C ILE A 17 -0.60 15.74 2.63
N MET A 18 -0.69 17.00 3.05
CA MET A 18 0.12 17.51 4.15
C MET A 18 -0.23 16.80 5.47
N ALA A 19 -1.52 16.53 5.73
CA ALA A 19 -1.94 15.78 6.91
C ALA A 19 -1.35 14.36 6.93
N VAL A 20 -1.40 13.64 5.80
CA VAL A 20 -0.80 12.30 5.67
C VAL A 20 0.71 12.34 5.88
N LEU A 21 1.41 13.33 5.31
CA LEU A 21 2.85 13.50 5.50
C LEU A 21 3.22 13.79 6.96
N VAL A 22 2.46 14.62 7.66
CA VAL A 22 2.69 14.91 9.09
C VAL A 22 2.54 13.64 9.92
N VAL A 23 1.47 12.86 9.68
CA VAL A 23 1.26 11.60 10.41
C VAL A 23 2.38 10.60 10.12
N ALA A 24 2.82 10.48 8.87
CA ALA A 24 3.96 9.64 8.48
C ALA A 24 5.27 10.06 9.18
N LEU A 25 5.57 11.37 9.24
CA LEU A 25 6.76 11.88 9.92
C LEU A 25 6.72 11.64 11.44
N ILE A 26 5.56 11.81 12.07
CA ILE A 26 5.38 11.49 13.50
C ILE A 26 5.60 9.99 13.72
N GLY A 27 5.06 9.14 12.85
CA GLY A 27 5.26 7.69 12.89
C GLY A 27 6.74 7.32 12.81
N LEU A 28 7.48 7.89 11.85
CA LEU A 28 8.93 7.69 11.72
C LEU A 28 9.72 8.18 12.93
N ALA A 29 9.38 9.35 13.47
CA ALA A 29 10.04 9.89 14.66
C ALA A 29 9.83 8.98 15.88
N ASN A 30 8.61 8.45 16.06
CA ASN A 30 8.29 7.52 17.14
C ASN A 30 9.06 6.18 16.99
N LEU A 31 9.11 5.64 15.77
CA LEU A 31 9.88 4.44 15.44
C LEU A 31 11.38 4.63 15.70
N TYR A 32 11.93 5.78 15.29
CA TYR A 32 13.31 6.14 15.56
C TYR A 32 13.60 6.19 17.06
N SER A 33 12.73 6.86 17.84
CA SER A 33 12.87 6.97 19.30
C SER A 33 12.81 5.60 20.00
N SER A 34 11.88 4.73 19.58
CA SER A 34 11.66 3.42 20.22
C SER A 34 12.75 2.40 19.86
N THR A 35 13.32 2.49 18.67
CA THR A 35 14.31 1.52 18.15
C THR A 35 15.76 1.93 18.44
N HIS A 36 15.99 3.15 18.93
CA HIS A 36 17.35 3.67 19.18
C HIS A 36 18.18 2.80 20.13
N LEU A 37 17.52 2.06 21.03
CA LEU A 37 18.14 1.17 22.01
C LEU A 37 18.46 -0.24 21.47
N TYR A 38 17.92 -0.64 20.31
CA TYR A 38 18.00 -2.02 19.77
C TYR A 38 18.86 -2.12 18.50
N THR A 39 19.83 -1.22 18.33
CA THR A 39 20.66 -1.05 17.12
C THR A 39 21.64 -2.19 16.82
N ASN A 40 21.70 -3.25 17.62
CA ASN A 40 22.78 -4.24 17.55
C ASN A 40 22.51 -5.50 16.70
N VAL A 41 21.37 -5.65 16.01
CA VAL A 41 21.14 -6.81 15.12
C VAL A 41 20.27 -6.45 13.90
N GLY A 42 20.88 -6.06 12.77
CA GLY A 42 20.21 -5.93 11.47
C GLY A 42 19.90 -4.50 10.99
N THR A 43 19.12 -4.38 9.91
CA THR A 43 18.72 -3.07 9.37
C THR A 43 17.78 -2.35 10.33
N PRO A 44 18.02 -1.06 10.64
CA PRO A 44 17.15 -0.29 11.51
C PRO A 44 15.70 -0.24 11.01
N LEU A 45 14.73 -0.49 11.90
CA LEU A 45 13.32 -0.52 11.54
C LEU A 45 12.82 0.80 10.93
N TYR A 46 13.37 1.94 11.37
CA TYR A 46 13.02 3.24 10.82
C TYR A 46 13.48 3.41 9.34
N LEU A 47 14.61 2.80 8.95
CA LEU A 47 15.07 2.82 7.55
C LEU A 47 14.20 1.94 6.67
N LYS A 48 13.76 0.80 7.21
CA LYS A 48 12.80 -0.08 6.54
C LYS A 48 11.48 0.64 6.30
N GLU A 49 10.93 1.31 7.32
CA GLU A 49 9.69 2.08 7.21
C GLU A 49 9.81 3.23 6.20
N LEU A 50 10.92 3.98 6.23
CA LEU A 50 11.20 5.04 5.26
C LEU A 50 11.21 4.49 3.82
N THR A 51 11.80 3.32 3.61
CA THR A 51 11.83 2.67 2.29
C THR A 51 10.40 2.32 1.83
N PHE A 52 9.55 1.81 2.72
CA PHE A 52 8.14 1.55 2.40
C PHE A 52 7.35 2.82 2.11
N TYR A 53 7.61 3.93 2.80
CA TYR A 53 6.97 5.22 2.48
C TYR A 53 7.35 5.71 1.09
N LEU A 54 8.62 5.58 0.70
CA LEU A 54 9.07 5.95 -0.64
C LEU A 54 8.46 5.04 -1.72
N ILE A 55 8.41 3.73 -1.49
CA ILE A 55 7.76 2.78 -2.40
C ILE A 55 6.26 3.09 -2.51
N GLY A 56 5.59 3.33 -1.39
CA GLY A 56 4.17 3.69 -1.36
C GLY A 56 3.88 4.99 -2.12
N ALA A 57 4.71 6.03 -1.92
CA ALA A 57 4.60 7.28 -2.67
C ALA A 57 4.78 7.06 -4.18
N ALA A 58 5.74 6.24 -4.59
CA ALA A 58 5.94 5.89 -5.99
C ALA A 58 4.73 5.13 -6.58
N ILE A 59 4.15 4.19 -5.83
CA ILE A 59 2.95 3.44 -6.22
C ILE A 59 1.75 4.40 -6.37
N ILE A 60 1.56 5.33 -5.44
CA ILE A 60 0.49 6.34 -5.54
C ILE A 60 0.65 7.19 -6.80
N LEU A 61 1.87 7.66 -7.09
CA LEU A 61 2.14 8.44 -8.32
C LEU A 61 1.85 7.64 -9.59
N LEU A 62 2.18 6.33 -9.61
CA LEU A 62 1.84 5.45 -10.72
C LEU A 62 0.32 5.28 -10.88
N ILE A 63 -0.41 5.05 -9.78
CA ILE A 63 -1.87 4.88 -9.81
C ILE A 63 -2.56 6.16 -10.29
N VAL A 64 -2.14 7.33 -9.77
CA VAL A 64 -2.69 8.64 -10.16
C VAL A 64 -2.41 8.96 -11.64
N SER A 65 -1.35 8.38 -12.21
CA SER A 65 -1.01 8.54 -13.63
C SER A 65 -1.87 7.67 -14.57
N ILE A 66 -2.62 6.71 -14.04
CA ILE A 66 -3.52 5.83 -14.81
C ILE A 66 -4.91 6.46 -14.85
N ASP A 67 -5.53 6.50 -16.02
CA ASP A 67 -6.91 6.97 -16.16
C ASP A 67 -7.87 6.06 -15.39
N TYR A 68 -8.66 6.65 -14.50
CA TYR A 68 -9.67 5.97 -13.70
C TYR A 68 -10.65 5.12 -14.53
N ARG A 69 -10.89 5.49 -15.80
CA ARG A 69 -11.72 4.70 -16.74
C ARG A 69 -11.19 3.29 -16.99
N VAL A 70 -9.87 3.12 -16.94
CA VAL A 70 -9.24 1.79 -17.08
C VAL A 70 -9.59 0.92 -15.88
N LEU A 71 -9.58 1.51 -14.68
CA LEU A 71 -9.97 0.82 -13.45
C LEU A 71 -11.45 0.39 -13.48
N LEU A 72 -12.34 1.26 -13.96
CA LEU A 72 -13.77 0.94 -14.11
C LEU A 72 -14.01 -0.22 -15.07
N THR A 73 -13.34 -0.21 -16.24
CA THR A 73 -13.52 -1.27 -17.25
C THR A 73 -13.00 -2.62 -16.77
N LEU A 74 -11.96 -2.62 -15.92
CA LEU A 74 -11.33 -3.84 -15.40
C LEU A 74 -11.85 -4.26 -14.01
N ASN A 75 -12.89 -3.62 -13.48
CA ASN A 75 -13.37 -3.84 -12.12
C ASN A 75 -13.76 -5.29 -11.82
N TYR A 76 -14.55 -5.96 -12.67
CA TYR A 76 -15.01 -7.33 -12.49
C TYR A 76 -13.88 -8.35 -12.67
N PRO A 77 -13.02 -8.26 -13.71
CA PRO A 77 -11.82 -9.10 -13.81
C PRO A 77 -10.89 -8.95 -12.59
N LEU A 78 -10.63 -7.72 -12.15
CA LEU A 78 -9.78 -7.44 -10.98
C LEU A 78 -10.41 -8.00 -9.70
N TYR A 79 -11.73 -7.87 -9.54
CA TYR A 79 -12.44 -8.43 -8.40
C TYR A 79 -12.36 -9.96 -8.35
N GLY A 80 -12.59 -10.63 -9.48
CA GLY A 80 -12.42 -12.08 -9.59
C GLY A 80 -10.99 -12.54 -9.29
N ALA A 81 -9.99 -11.84 -9.84
CA ALA A 81 -8.59 -12.10 -9.54
C ALA A 81 -8.26 -11.93 -8.05
N MET A 82 -8.85 -10.92 -7.39
CA MET A 82 -8.66 -10.71 -5.95
C MET A 82 -9.30 -11.78 -5.09
N ILE A 83 -10.50 -12.26 -5.45
CA ILE A 83 -11.11 -13.41 -4.77
C ILE A 83 -10.20 -14.63 -4.88
N LEU A 84 -9.69 -14.92 -6.08
CA LEU A 84 -8.75 -16.03 -6.28
C LEU A 84 -7.49 -15.85 -5.42
N LEU A 85 -6.92 -14.65 -5.38
CA LEU A 85 -5.75 -14.36 -4.56
C LEU A 85 -6.03 -14.56 -3.06
N LEU A 86 -7.22 -14.18 -2.58
CA LEU A 86 -7.64 -14.40 -1.19
C LEU A 86 -7.81 -15.89 -0.88
N VAL A 87 -8.37 -16.68 -1.81
CA VAL A 87 -8.48 -18.14 -1.66
C VAL A 87 -7.09 -18.78 -1.62
N VAL A 88 -6.17 -18.36 -2.49
CA VAL A 88 -4.77 -18.83 -2.46
C VAL A 88 -4.10 -18.44 -1.15
N ALA A 89 -4.37 -17.24 -0.63
CA ALA A 89 -3.86 -16.79 0.66
C ALA A 89 -4.35 -17.66 1.82
N LEU A 90 -5.56 -18.20 1.78
CA LEU A 90 -6.05 -19.14 2.79
C LEU A 90 -5.31 -20.48 2.72
N ALA A 91 -4.95 -20.94 1.51
CA ALA A 91 -4.24 -22.21 1.32
C ALA A 91 -2.73 -22.12 1.65
N VAL A 92 -2.08 -21.01 1.31
CA VAL A 92 -0.61 -20.84 1.37
C VAL A 92 -0.19 -19.86 2.48
N GLY A 93 -1.14 -19.16 3.09
CA GLY A 93 -0.87 -18.14 4.10
C GLY A 93 -0.22 -18.71 5.34
N LYS A 94 0.85 -18.06 5.79
CA LYS A 94 1.55 -18.41 7.03
C LYS A 94 0.72 -17.91 8.21
N THR A 95 0.54 -18.76 9.23
CA THR A 95 -0.07 -18.36 10.50
C THR A 95 0.87 -17.38 11.21
N VAL A 96 0.46 -16.12 11.35
CA VAL A 96 1.15 -15.12 12.19
C VAL A 96 0.15 -14.60 13.20
N GLY A 97 0.45 -14.78 14.50
CA GLY A 97 -0.45 -14.33 15.58
C GLY A 97 -1.80 -15.06 15.64
N GLY A 98 -1.87 -16.32 15.19
CA GLY A 98 -3.11 -17.12 15.21
C GLY A 98 -4.04 -16.93 14.00
N SER A 99 -3.64 -16.15 13.00
CA SER A 99 -4.44 -15.91 11.79
C SER A 99 -3.60 -16.10 10.51
N GLN A 100 -4.07 -16.93 9.57
CA GLN A 100 -3.46 -17.09 8.23
C GLN A 100 -3.86 -15.92 7.34
N ARG A 101 -3.07 -14.84 7.36
CA ARG A 101 -3.37 -13.61 6.61
C ARG A 101 -2.25 -13.11 5.72
N TRP A 102 -1.02 -13.60 5.96
CA TRP A 102 0.17 -13.07 5.31
C TRP A 102 0.78 -14.12 4.40
N ILE A 103 0.99 -13.74 3.14
CA ILE A 103 1.81 -14.51 2.20
C ILE A 103 3.24 -14.01 2.36
N ASP A 104 4.12 -14.85 2.88
CA ASP A 104 5.53 -14.53 3.05
C ASP A 104 6.25 -14.78 1.72
N LEU A 105 6.61 -13.70 1.02
CA LEU A 105 7.33 -13.76 -0.25
C LEU A 105 8.85 -13.75 -0.03
N GLY A 106 9.31 -13.85 1.23
CA GLY A 106 10.71 -13.87 1.64
C GLY A 106 11.32 -12.48 1.81
N PHE A 107 11.09 -11.56 0.88
CA PHE A 107 11.59 -10.18 0.95
C PHE A 107 10.56 -9.19 1.53
N PHE A 108 9.27 -9.48 1.33
CA PHE A 108 8.18 -8.75 1.97
C PHE A 108 7.03 -9.71 2.26
N ARG A 109 6.17 -9.31 3.19
CA ARG A 109 4.93 -10.02 3.49
C ARG A 109 3.80 -9.28 2.81
N LEU A 110 3.16 -9.93 1.84
CA LEU A 110 1.98 -9.38 1.19
C LEU A 110 0.76 -9.75 2.02
N GLN A 111 -0.11 -8.78 2.29
CA GLN A 111 -1.44 -9.02 2.82
C GLN A 111 -2.47 -8.81 1.70
N PRO A 112 -3.01 -9.89 1.09
CA PRO A 112 -3.92 -9.78 -0.05
C PRO A 112 -5.21 -9.00 0.24
N SER A 113 -5.62 -8.91 1.51
CA SER A 113 -6.80 -8.14 1.89
C SER A 113 -6.62 -6.62 1.75
N GLU A 114 -5.40 -6.09 1.65
CA GLU A 114 -5.19 -4.66 1.42
C GLU A 114 -5.63 -4.21 0.03
N PRO A 115 -5.09 -4.76 -1.08
CA PRO A 115 -5.57 -4.43 -2.42
C PRO A 115 -7.03 -4.85 -2.64
N ALA A 116 -7.50 -5.90 -1.94
CA ALA A 116 -8.89 -6.34 -2.03
C ALA A 116 -9.89 -5.25 -1.60
N LYS A 117 -9.58 -4.49 -0.55
CA LYS A 117 -10.45 -3.38 -0.09
C LYS A 117 -10.60 -2.31 -1.16
N LEU A 118 -9.51 -1.93 -1.82
CA LEU A 118 -9.54 -0.92 -2.87
C LEU A 118 -10.38 -1.39 -4.07
N ILE A 119 -10.13 -2.62 -4.53
CA ILE A 119 -10.86 -3.18 -5.68
C ILE A 119 -12.34 -3.36 -5.34
N LEU A 120 -12.67 -3.80 -4.13
CA LEU A 120 -14.06 -3.91 -3.68
C LEU A 120 -14.80 -2.56 -3.75
N VAL A 121 -14.18 -1.48 -3.26
CA VAL A 121 -14.77 -0.13 -3.32
C VAL A 121 -14.98 0.29 -4.76
N VAL A 122 -13.99 0.08 -5.64
CA VAL A 122 -14.10 0.42 -7.07
C VAL A 122 -15.24 -0.37 -7.71
N THR A 123 -15.31 -1.69 -7.50
CA THR A 123 -16.34 -2.55 -8.10
C THR A 123 -17.75 -2.21 -7.62
N LEU A 124 -17.94 -1.88 -6.33
CA LEU A 124 -19.25 -1.50 -5.79
C LEU A 124 -19.68 -0.08 -6.18
N ALA A 125 -18.73 0.81 -6.46
CA ALA A 125 -19.00 2.19 -6.87
C ALA A 125 -19.16 2.37 -8.40
N SER A 126 -18.90 1.32 -9.18
CA SER A 126 -19.05 1.28 -10.64
C SER A 126 -20.48 0.96 -11.05
#